data_AF-A0A959A519-F1
#
_entry.id   AF-A0A959A519-F1
#
_cell.length_a   1.000
_cell.length_b   1.000
_cell.length_c   1.000
_cell.angle_alpha   90.00
_cell.angle_beta   90.00
_cell.angle_gamma   90.00
#
_symmetry.space_group_name_H-M   'P 1'
#
loop_
_entity.id
_entity.type
_entity.pdbx_description
1 polymer ?
#
loop_
_entity_poly.entity_id
_entity_poly.type
_entity_poly.pdbx_seq_one_letter_code
_entity_poly.pdbx_strand_id
1 'polypeptide(L)'
;MNKPSNYVTIYQMTMPNHLAGGTVFTGFFATILFGLNILSSPAMLITTLVASVLPDCDHTRSPIGKLLYPISKFLNRRFGHRTITHSLPALIVLTLLVSFIEKTYFGSYRVSVVFCLSYWSHLLFDMCTLQGVPLLYPFMKNPFVLIGNPDARIRVGDYRREAMAFSVFLAWGVSLYSLGLFQNGFWTTYNRVFATLEHLHSEFRRSTDLLKVDYVYIEGTSEISGSGYCIESSLSKAALLQTPSAEGRGRERAGVGEWRLLESGKMNIKKVYPTHTGQRLDIHHLDFVNIPMDSLNCLLFDKTILSLEVRANHPFQVTGQNDFPKTVTGYDGKYLDVPPFFALSPSQGIYLDTLLPDLGHLPQIELLQQKIAILRREQAAELKSWEATQSETAQFHRQYLATDDPLQRQELHTQIKELEAIKPPKSDHTQIEELQNQIRKIEKEAALRNEAKHQALELKRRQGTGQMQGLRFNGTVRYVNLVIPEGNLNR
;
A
#
# COMPACT_ATOMS: atom_id res chain seq x y z
N MET A 1 88.40 10.35 30.70
CA MET A 1 87.45 11.18 29.92
C MET A 1 86.71 10.27 28.95
N ASN A 2 85.49 9.89 29.32
CA ASN A 2 84.63 9.02 28.51
C ASN A 2 84.02 9.83 27.35
N LYS A 3 84.16 9.31 26.13
CA LYS A 3 83.42 9.80 24.96
C LYS A 3 81.92 9.67 25.24
N PRO A 4 81.09 10.68 24.95
CA PRO A 4 79.65 10.51 25.01
C PRO A 4 79.24 9.51 23.91
N SER A 5 78.51 8.48 24.33
CA SER A 5 77.76 7.58 23.46
C SER A 5 76.77 8.41 22.64
N ASN A 6 76.99 8.49 21.33
CA ASN A 6 76.05 9.11 20.40
C ASN A 6 74.77 8.27 20.37
N TYR A 7 73.75 8.73 21.11
CA TYR A 7 72.37 8.31 20.92
C TYR A 7 71.95 8.74 19.51
N VAL A 8 72.02 7.81 18.56
CA VAL A 8 71.43 8.00 17.23
C VAL A 8 69.92 8.09 17.44
N THR A 9 69.40 9.31 17.41
CA THR A 9 67.98 9.62 17.47
C THR A 9 67.25 8.80 16.39
N ILE A 10 66.38 7.89 16.81
CA ILE A 10 65.57 7.09 15.90
C ILE A 10 64.49 8.03 15.37
N TYR A 11 64.61 8.44 14.11
CA TYR A 11 63.68 9.36 13.45
C TYR A 11 62.50 8.64 12.75
N GLN A 12 62.13 7.42 13.17
CA GLN A 12 61.02 6.63 12.62
C GLN A 12 59.88 6.27 13.56
N MET A 13 58.63 6.34 13.07
CA MET A 13 57.50 5.80 13.81
C MET A 13 57.79 4.35 14.23
N THR A 14 57.45 4.02 15.45
CA THR A 14 57.81 2.73 16.02
C THR A 14 56.99 1.60 15.41
N MET A 15 57.59 0.41 15.31
CA MET A 15 56.96 -0.79 14.76
C MET A 15 55.54 -1.08 15.32
N PRO A 16 55.25 -0.91 16.63
CA PRO A 16 53.90 -1.10 17.15
C PRO A 16 52.87 -0.15 16.55
N ASN A 17 53.25 1.08 16.23
CA ASN A 17 52.37 2.05 15.55
C ASN A 17 52.08 1.64 14.12
N HIS A 18 53.08 1.16 13.38
CA HIS A 18 52.85 0.64 12.03
C HIS A 18 52.01 -0.63 12.01
N LEU A 19 52.21 -1.55 12.97
CA LEU A 19 51.39 -2.76 13.08
C LEU A 19 49.95 -2.46 13.48
N ALA A 20 49.75 -1.65 14.53
CA ALA A 20 48.41 -1.28 15.00
C ALA A 20 47.69 -0.42 13.96
N GLY A 21 48.30 0.68 13.52
CA GLY A 21 47.76 1.54 12.49
C GLY A 21 47.53 0.81 11.18
N GLY A 22 48.46 -0.05 10.76
CA GLY A 22 48.36 -0.79 9.50
C GLY A 22 47.25 -1.83 9.52
N THR A 23 47.07 -2.54 10.64
CA THR A 23 45.96 -3.49 10.81
C THR A 23 44.61 -2.77 10.74
N VAL A 24 44.47 -1.66 11.45
CA VAL A 24 43.20 -0.91 11.52
C VAL A 24 42.90 -0.20 10.19
N PHE A 25 43.90 0.45 9.59
CA PHE A 25 43.79 1.12 8.30
C PHE A 25 43.43 0.12 7.20
N THR A 26 44.20 -0.96 7.05
CA THR A 26 43.92 -1.97 6.04
C THR A 26 42.57 -2.62 6.27
N GLY A 27 42.24 -2.99 7.51
CA GLY A 27 40.94 -3.56 7.82
C GLY A 27 39.79 -2.64 7.42
N PHE A 28 39.89 -1.34 7.71
CA PHE A 28 38.86 -0.36 7.36
C PHE A 28 38.73 -0.20 5.84
N PHE A 29 39.85 0.10 5.15
CA PHE A 29 39.85 0.38 3.72
C PHE A 29 39.57 -0.86 2.86
N ALA A 30 40.05 -2.04 3.26
CA ALA A 30 39.74 -3.29 2.57
C ALA A 30 38.24 -3.61 2.65
N THR A 31 37.62 -3.32 3.80
CA THR A 31 36.19 -3.55 4.01
C THR A 31 35.33 -2.54 3.22
N ILE A 32 35.65 -1.24 3.24
CA ILE A 32 34.84 -0.20 2.58
C ILE A 32 34.98 -0.21 1.05
N LEU A 33 36.21 -0.38 0.54
CA LEU A 33 36.49 -0.28 -0.91
C LEU A 33 36.27 -1.61 -1.64
N PHE A 34 36.57 -2.73 -0.99
CA PHE A 34 36.60 -4.05 -1.64
C PHE A 34 35.70 -5.09 -0.97
N GLY A 35 35.02 -4.76 0.13
CA GLY A 35 34.19 -5.71 0.88
C GLY A 35 34.99 -6.87 1.49
N LEU A 36 36.30 -6.71 1.71
CA LEU A 36 37.18 -7.77 2.19
C LEU A 36 37.34 -7.71 3.71
N ASN A 37 37.03 -8.81 4.37
CA ASN A 37 37.29 -9.01 5.79
C ASN A 37 38.69 -9.60 5.99
N ILE A 38 39.63 -8.81 6.54
CA ILE A 38 41.01 -9.25 6.79
C ILE A 38 41.10 -10.39 7.81
N LEU A 39 40.14 -10.52 8.73
CA LEU A 39 40.09 -11.56 9.77
C LEU A 39 39.57 -12.90 9.24
N SER A 40 39.01 -12.93 8.03
CA SER A 40 38.40 -14.15 7.46
C SER A 40 39.42 -15.21 7.06
N SER A 41 40.70 -14.85 6.83
CA SER A 41 41.75 -15.80 6.54
C SER A 41 43.06 -15.47 7.27
N PRO A 42 43.78 -16.48 7.81
CA PRO A 42 45.09 -16.26 8.42
C PRO A 42 46.09 -15.63 7.44
N ALA A 43 46.01 -15.99 6.15
CA ALA A 43 46.88 -15.44 5.12
C ALA A 43 46.75 -13.91 5.03
N MET A 44 45.53 -13.35 5.02
CA MET A 44 45.33 -11.91 4.95
C MET A 44 45.81 -11.19 6.20
N LEU A 45 45.63 -11.77 7.39
CA LEU A 45 46.18 -11.21 8.62
C LEU A 45 47.70 -11.19 8.62
N ILE A 46 48.33 -12.31 8.25
CA ILE A 46 49.79 -12.40 8.16
C ILE A 46 50.32 -11.39 7.14
N THR A 47 49.70 -11.32 5.96
CA THR A 47 50.06 -10.32 4.93
C THR A 47 49.93 -8.90 5.47
N THR A 48 48.87 -8.58 6.22
CA THR A 48 48.68 -7.26 6.82
C THR A 48 49.81 -6.90 7.79
N LEU A 49 50.15 -7.82 8.69
CA LEU A 49 51.22 -7.62 9.68
C LEU A 49 52.60 -7.51 9.03
N VAL A 50 52.88 -8.32 8.01
CA VAL A 50 54.18 -8.30 7.32
C VAL A 50 54.30 -7.06 6.43
N ALA A 51 53.29 -6.78 5.59
CA ALA A 51 53.35 -5.69 4.63
C ALA A 51 53.32 -4.31 5.29
N SER A 52 52.68 -4.16 6.45
CA SER A 52 52.66 -2.89 7.22
C SER A 52 54.02 -2.51 7.82
N VAL A 53 54.98 -3.43 7.88
CA VAL A 53 56.36 -3.15 8.34
C VAL A 53 57.42 -3.44 7.27
N LEU A 54 57.03 -4.01 6.13
CA LEU A 54 57.95 -4.38 5.06
C LEU A 54 58.79 -3.21 4.51
N PRO A 55 58.29 -1.97 4.39
CA PRO A 55 59.11 -0.85 3.88
C PRO A 55 60.40 -0.63 4.69
N ASP A 56 60.35 -0.85 6.01
CA ASP A 56 61.49 -0.73 6.95
C ASP A 56 62.56 -1.84 6.80
N CYS A 57 62.44 -2.71 5.79
CA CYS A 57 63.47 -3.71 5.47
C CYS A 57 64.79 -3.12 4.98
N ASP A 58 64.84 -1.82 4.68
CA ASP A 58 66.06 -1.08 4.39
C ASP A 58 66.86 -0.72 5.66
N HIS A 59 66.27 -0.83 6.87
CA HIS A 59 66.95 -0.53 8.12
C HIS A 59 67.60 -1.77 8.76
N THR A 60 68.93 -1.85 8.79
CA THR A 60 69.66 -3.02 9.32
C THR A 60 69.43 -3.31 10.81
N ARG A 61 68.90 -2.35 11.59
CA ARG A 61 68.58 -2.54 13.01
C ARG A 61 67.10 -2.82 13.27
N SER A 62 66.21 -2.65 12.29
CA SER A 62 64.79 -2.96 12.47
C SER A 62 64.60 -4.48 12.57
N PRO A 63 63.57 -4.98 13.26
CA PRO A 63 63.32 -6.42 13.36
C PRO A 63 63.21 -7.09 11.98
N ILE A 64 62.53 -6.42 11.02
CA ILE A 64 62.38 -6.91 9.64
C ILE A 64 63.70 -6.84 8.86
N GLY A 65 64.50 -5.79 9.04
CA GLY A 65 65.80 -5.66 8.40
C GLY A 65 66.87 -6.60 8.98
N LYS A 66 66.74 -6.99 10.25
CA LYS A 66 67.55 -8.07 10.86
C LYS A 66 67.18 -9.43 10.29
N LEU A 67 65.88 -9.69 10.05
CA LEU A 67 65.42 -10.91 9.39
C LEU A 67 65.94 -11.00 7.95
N LEU A 68 66.01 -9.86 7.24
CA LEU A 68 66.46 -9.76 5.85
C LEU A 68 67.90 -9.23 5.71
N TYR A 69 68.78 -9.50 6.68
CA TYR A 69 70.10 -8.86 6.82
C TYR A 69 70.96 -8.72 5.55
N PRO A 70 71.11 -9.72 4.66
CA PRO A 70 71.90 -9.52 3.44
C PRO A 70 71.26 -8.48 2.51
N ILE A 71 69.93 -8.45 2.41
CA ILE A 71 69.17 -7.53 1.57
C ILE A 71 69.14 -6.14 2.22
N SER A 72 68.87 -6.06 3.53
CA SER A 72 68.80 -4.78 4.25
C SER A 72 70.15 -4.04 4.22
N LYS A 73 71.27 -4.75 4.39
CA LYS A 73 72.62 -4.17 4.27
C LYS A 73 72.90 -3.66 2.86
N PHE A 74 72.48 -4.39 1.83
CA PHE A 74 72.62 -3.96 0.44
C PHE A 74 71.80 -2.71 0.13
N LEU A 75 70.51 -2.72 0.50
CA LEU A 75 69.58 -1.60 0.29
C LEU A 75 70.07 -0.33 1.01
N ASN A 76 70.42 -0.46 2.29
CA ASN A 76 70.93 0.66 3.09
C ASN A 76 72.22 1.24 2.48
N ARG A 77 73.17 0.39 2.07
CA ARG A 77 74.44 0.85 1.51
C ARG A 77 74.28 1.49 0.13
N ARG A 78 73.34 1.01 -0.69
CA ARG A 78 73.18 1.46 -2.09
C ARG A 78 72.27 2.67 -2.23
N PHE A 79 71.16 2.69 -1.52
CA PHE A 79 70.11 3.70 -1.67
C PHE A 79 69.92 4.56 -0.42
N GLY A 80 70.37 4.08 0.75
CA GLY A 80 70.12 4.74 2.03
C GLY A 80 68.73 4.44 2.58
N HIS A 81 68.55 4.79 3.84
CA HIS A 81 67.30 4.60 4.58
C HIS A 81 66.17 5.52 4.05
N ARG A 82 64.93 5.00 3.96
CA ARG A 82 63.72 5.72 3.51
C ARG A 82 63.80 6.27 2.09
N THR A 83 64.31 5.47 1.18
CA THR A 83 64.40 5.84 -0.24
C THR A 83 63.59 4.89 -1.10
N ILE A 84 64.21 3.85 -1.65
CA ILE A 84 63.59 2.97 -2.64
C ILE A 84 62.40 2.20 -2.08
N THR A 85 62.49 1.65 -0.86
CA THR A 85 61.40 0.90 -0.23
C THR A 85 60.28 1.81 0.28
N HIS A 86 60.50 3.11 0.35
CA HIS A 86 59.49 4.07 0.76
C HIS A 86 58.98 4.87 -0.44
N SER A 87 58.89 4.23 -1.61
CA SER A 87 58.49 4.88 -2.85
C SER A 87 57.22 4.25 -3.43
N LEU A 88 56.41 5.07 -4.11
CA LEU A 88 55.21 4.62 -4.81
C LEU A 88 55.55 3.60 -5.91
N PRO A 89 56.64 3.75 -6.70
CA PRO A 89 57.06 2.71 -7.63
C PRO A 89 57.36 1.37 -6.95
N ALA A 90 57.99 1.36 -5.77
CA ALA A 90 58.24 0.12 -5.04
C ALA A 90 56.95 -0.54 -4.56
N LEU A 91 55.99 0.25 -4.05
CA LEU A 91 54.65 -0.26 -3.74
C LEU A 91 54.01 -0.93 -4.96
N ILE A 92 53.95 -0.23 -6.09
CA ILE A 92 53.30 -0.73 -7.31
C ILE A 92 53.96 -2.03 -7.79
N VAL A 93 55.29 -2.05 -7.89
CA VAL A 93 56.03 -3.22 -8.39
C VAL A 93 55.85 -4.42 -7.47
N LEU A 94 55.97 -4.23 -6.15
CA LEU A 94 55.78 -5.32 -5.19
C LEU A 94 54.34 -5.82 -5.16
N THR A 95 53.36 -4.92 -5.22
CA THR A 95 51.94 -5.30 -5.32
C THR A 95 51.67 -6.09 -6.60
N LEU A 96 52.18 -5.66 -7.75
CA LEU A 96 52.04 -6.40 -9.01
C LEU A 96 52.68 -7.78 -8.95
N LEU A 97 53.85 -7.91 -8.32
CA LEU A 97 54.49 -9.20 -8.10
C LEU A 97 53.62 -10.12 -7.23
N VAL A 98 53.09 -9.61 -6.11
CA VAL A 98 52.19 -10.37 -5.25
C VAL A 98 50.90 -10.73 -5.97
N SER A 99 50.31 -9.81 -6.74
CA SER A 99 49.11 -10.06 -7.56
C SER A 99 49.36 -11.13 -8.61
N PHE A 100 50.53 -11.12 -9.28
CA PHE A 100 50.88 -12.11 -10.28
C PHE A 100 51.00 -13.51 -9.66
N ILE A 101 51.69 -13.62 -8.52
CA ILE A 101 51.82 -14.88 -7.78
C ILE A 101 50.45 -15.34 -7.29
N GLU A 102 49.68 -14.47 -6.63
CA GLU A 102 48.36 -14.81 -6.11
C GLU A 102 47.42 -15.28 -7.22
N LYS A 103 47.41 -14.57 -8.36
CA LYS A 103 46.56 -14.92 -9.50
C LYS A 103 46.94 -16.28 -10.08
N THR A 104 48.25 -16.56 -10.21
CA THR A 104 48.76 -17.79 -10.80
C THR A 104 48.45 -19.01 -9.94
N TYR A 105 48.61 -18.92 -8.62
CA TYR A 105 48.45 -20.07 -7.71
C TYR A 105 47.04 -20.20 -7.11
N PHE A 106 46.34 -19.09 -6.89
CA PHE A 106 45.07 -19.07 -6.14
C PHE A 106 43.89 -18.45 -6.91
N GLY A 107 44.12 -17.91 -8.11
CA GLY A 107 43.06 -17.33 -8.95
C GLY A 107 42.42 -16.04 -8.43
N SER A 108 42.90 -15.52 -7.30
CA SER A 108 42.35 -14.41 -6.51
C SER A 108 43.25 -13.16 -6.54
N TYR A 109 42.72 -12.02 -6.11
CA TYR A 109 43.45 -10.76 -5.89
C TYR A 109 43.28 -10.20 -4.46
N ARG A 110 42.67 -10.97 -3.55
CA ARG A 110 42.34 -10.52 -2.18
C ARG A 110 43.60 -10.22 -1.38
N VAL A 111 44.61 -11.10 -1.44
CA VAL A 111 45.85 -10.95 -0.67
C VAL A 111 46.68 -9.80 -1.19
N SER A 112 46.76 -9.61 -2.50
CA SER A 112 47.50 -8.52 -3.12
C SER A 112 46.88 -7.14 -2.88
N VAL A 113 45.55 -7.04 -2.83
CA VAL A 113 44.86 -5.82 -2.38
C VAL A 113 45.20 -5.51 -0.91
N VAL A 114 45.12 -6.51 -0.03
CA VAL A 114 45.49 -6.36 1.39
C VAL A 114 46.95 -5.96 1.56
N PHE A 115 47.86 -6.55 0.77
CA PHE A 115 49.28 -6.18 0.73
C PHE A 115 49.44 -4.71 0.34
N CYS A 116 48.78 -4.27 -0.74
CA CYS A 116 48.85 -2.91 -1.23
C CYS A 116 48.41 -1.89 -0.16
N LEU A 117 47.24 -2.10 0.44
CA LEU A 117 46.71 -1.22 1.48
C LEU A 117 47.59 -1.18 2.73
N SER A 118 48.15 -2.33 3.14
CA SER A 118 49.01 -2.42 4.31
C SER A 118 50.34 -1.72 4.11
N TYR A 119 50.97 -1.93 2.96
CA TYR A 119 52.21 -1.23 2.61
C TYR A 119 51.96 0.27 2.45
N TRP A 120 50.84 0.65 1.83
CA TRP A 120 50.43 2.06 1.70
C TRP A 120 50.24 2.74 3.07
N SER A 121 49.63 2.05 4.04
CA SER A 121 49.44 2.58 5.40
C SER A 121 50.77 2.98 6.04
N HIS A 122 51.82 2.18 5.83
CA HIS A 122 53.15 2.48 6.34
C HIS A 122 53.70 3.78 5.74
N LEU A 123 53.62 3.94 4.41
CA LEU A 123 54.06 5.15 3.73
C LEU A 123 53.28 6.37 4.23
N LEU A 124 51.97 6.26 4.38
CA LEU A 124 51.12 7.35 4.90
C LEU A 124 51.52 7.77 6.31
N PHE A 125 51.78 6.81 7.21
CA PHE A 125 52.16 7.13 8.58
C PHE A 125 53.53 7.80 8.64
N ASP A 126 54.48 7.37 7.82
CA ASP A 126 55.78 8.03 7.71
C ASP A 126 55.69 9.44 7.09
N MET A 127 54.72 9.71 6.20
CA MET A 127 54.42 11.06 5.70
C MET A 127 53.85 12.01 6.77
N CYS A 128 53.36 11.49 7.90
CA CYS A 128 52.94 12.30 9.05
C CYS A 128 54.11 12.69 9.98
N THR A 129 55.30 12.12 9.76
CA THR A 129 56.50 12.43 10.54
C THR A 129 57.22 13.67 10.01
N LEU A 130 58.16 14.20 10.80
CA LEU A 130 58.99 15.35 10.38
C LEU A 130 59.75 15.13 9.07
N GLN A 131 60.29 13.92 8.87
CA GLN A 131 61.14 13.59 7.73
C GLN A 131 60.35 13.37 6.44
N GLY A 132 59.11 12.89 6.57
CA GLY A 132 58.29 12.50 5.42
C GLY A 132 58.90 11.35 4.62
N VAL A 133 58.40 11.18 3.40
CA VAL A 133 58.75 10.06 2.52
C VAL A 133 58.97 10.55 1.08
N PRO A 134 60.08 10.20 0.40
CA PRO A 134 60.29 10.56 -1.01
C PRO A 134 59.44 9.68 -1.94
N LEU A 135 58.13 9.94 -1.93
CA LEU A 135 57.10 9.09 -2.55
C LEU A 135 57.35 8.84 -4.04
N LEU A 136 57.91 9.81 -4.77
CA LEU A 136 58.16 9.72 -6.22
C LEU A 136 59.58 9.29 -6.59
N TYR A 137 60.38 8.79 -5.64
CA TYR A 137 61.69 8.22 -5.93
C TYR A 137 61.55 7.01 -6.90
N PRO A 138 62.41 6.84 -7.93
CA PRO A 138 63.66 7.57 -8.22
C PRO A 138 63.50 8.85 -9.05
N PHE A 139 62.29 9.22 -9.47
CA PHE A 139 62.05 10.37 -10.35
C PHE A 139 62.21 11.71 -9.63
N MET A 140 61.74 11.80 -8.37
CA MET A 140 61.90 12.98 -7.51
C MET A 140 62.34 12.57 -6.11
N LYS A 141 63.22 13.36 -5.50
CA LYS A 141 63.76 13.11 -4.15
C LYS A 141 63.10 13.95 -3.06
N ASN A 142 62.22 14.89 -3.41
CA ASN A 142 61.57 15.75 -2.43
C ASN A 142 60.65 14.92 -1.53
N PRO A 143 60.79 15.01 -0.20
CA PRO A 143 59.94 14.28 0.73
C PRO A 143 58.53 14.85 0.70
N PHE A 144 57.55 13.97 0.58
CA PHE A 144 56.15 14.28 0.76
C PHE A 144 55.81 14.20 2.25
N VAL A 145 55.05 15.19 2.70
CA VAL A 145 54.54 15.30 4.07
C VAL A 145 53.06 15.64 4.00
N LEU A 146 52.24 14.97 4.82
CA LEU A 146 50.79 15.20 4.84
C LEU A 146 50.41 16.46 5.63
N ILE A 147 51.19 16.77 6.68
CA ILE A 147 50.94 17.90 7.56
C ILE A 147 51.81 19.09 7.14
N GLY A 148 51.19 20.10 6.54
CA GLY A 148 51.87 21.30 6.06
C GLY A 148 52.63 22.04 7.18
N ASN A 149 51.98 22.24 8.34
CA ASN A 149 52.57 22.89 9.50
C ASN A 149 53.67 22.01 10.15
N PRO A 150 54.95 22.46 10.18
CA PRO A 150 56.05 21.69 10.77
C PRO A 150 55.89 21.34 12.25
N ASP A 151 55.24 22.20 13.04
CA ASP A 151 55.12 22.00 14.50
C ASP A 151 54.08 20.94 14.88
N ALA A 152 53.09 20.74 14.00
CA ALA A 152 52.07 19.72 14.13
C ALA A 152 52.54 18.33 13.66
N ARG A 153 53.73 18.22 13.04
CA ARG A 153 54.29 16.93 12.59
C ARG A 153 54.73 16.08 13.79
N ILE A 154 54.64 14.77 13.63
CA ILE A 154 55.05 13.83 14.67
C ILE A 154 56.58 13.82 14.73
N ARG A 155 57.11 14.28 15.87
CA ARG A 155 58.54 14.21 16.18
C ARG A 155 58.83 12.83 16.72
N VAL A 156 59.67 12.09 16.02
CA VAL A 156 59.98 10.73 16.42
C VAL A 156 61.00 10.73 17.57
N GLY A 157 60.79 9.83 18.53
CA GLY A 157 61.53 9.76 19.79
C GLY A 157 60.79 10.42 20.95
N ASP A 158 59.66 11.08 20.68
CA ASP A 158 58.73 11.55 21.70
C ASP A 158 57.72 10.44 22.04
N TYR A 159 58.04 9.68 23.10
CA TYR A 159 57.19 8.59 23.59
C TYR A 159 55.75 9.01 23.85
N ARG A 160 55.48 10.27 24.21
CA ARG A 160 54.11 10.75 24.45
C ARG A 160 53.30 10.79 23.16
N ARG A 161 53.86 11.37 22.09
CA ARG A 161 53.18 11.46 20.79
C ARG A 161 52.99 10.09 20.15
N GLU A 162 53.99 9.22 20.28
CA GLU A 162 53.89 7.85 19.78
C GLU A 162 52.85 7.02 20.55
N ALA A 163 52.78 7.16 21.88
CA ALA A 163 51.75 6.51 22.69
C ALA A 163 50.36 7.05 22.36
N MET A 164 50.20 8.36 22.16
CA MET A 164 48.95 8.96 21.71
C MET A 164 48.50 8.40 20.36
N ALA A 165 49.41 8.30 19.38
CA ALA A 165 49.11 7.70 18.08
C ALA A 165 48.65 6.23 18.23
N PHE A 166 49.37 5.46 19.04
CA PHE A 166 49.00 4.08 19.33
C PHE A 166 47.61 3.96 19.96
N SER A 167 47.32 4.80 20.97
CA SER A 167 46.01 4.84 21.63
C SER A 167 44.89 5.21 20.67
N VAL A 168 45.13 6.14 19.73
CA VAL A 168 44.15 6.50 18.69
C VAL A 168 43.90 5.31 17.75
N PHE A 169 44.95 4.62 17.29
CA PHE A 169 44.77 3.43 16.45
C PHE A 169 44.04 2.32 17.19
N LEU A 170 44.36 2.09 18.47
CA LEU A 170 43.69 1.10 19.29
C LEU A 170 42.20 1.44 19.48
N ALA A 171 41.90 2.69 19.84
CA ALA A 171 40.52 3.16 19.98
C ALA A 171 39.74 3.00 18.66
N TRP A 172 40.33 3.39 17.53
CA TRP A 172 39.73 3.21 16.22
C TRP A 172 39.48 1.73 15.91
N GLY A 173 40.46 0.86 16.16
CA GLY A 173 40.32 -0.58 15.98
C GLY A 173 39.21 -1.20 16.84
N VAL A 174 39.13 -0.83 18.12
CA VAL A 174 38.08 -1.29 19.02
C VAL A 174 36.69 -0.82 18.55
N SER A 175 36.56 0.44 18.11
CA SER A 175 35.30 0.95 17.56
C SER A 175 34.89 0.22 16.28
N LEU A 176 35.84 -0.08 15.38
CA LEU A 176 35.53 -0.83 14.16
C LEU A 176 35.11 -2.26 14.47
N TYR A 177 35.75 -2.89 15.46
CA TYR A 177 35.40 -4.24 15.90
C TYR A 177 34.03 -4.28 16.60
N SER A 178 33.74 -3.34 17.51
CA SER A 178 32.48 -3.31 18.26
C SER A 178 31.27 -3.03 17.35
N LEU A 179 31.47 -2.26 16.29
CA LEU A 179 30.46 -2.06 15.23
C LEU A 179 30.35 -3.26 14.28
N GLY A 180 31.20 -4.28 14.41
CA GLY A 180 31.22 -5.46 13.55
C GLY A 180 31.70 -5.18 12.12
N LEU A 181 32.35 -4.04 11.88
CA LEU A 181 32.75 -3.58 10.54
C LEU A 181 33.76 -4.51 9.89
N PHE A 182 34.74 -5.01 10.66
CA PHE A 182 35.69 -6.00 10.14
C PHE A 182 35.01 -7.32 9.76
N GLN A 183 34.01 -7.77 10.53
CA GLN A 183 33.40 -9.10 10.34
C GLN A 183 32.35 -9.11 9.23
N ASN A 184 31.43 -8.12 9.27
CA ASN A 184 30.21 -8.13 8.47
C ASN A 184 30.32 -7.30 7.18
N GLY A 185 31.37 -6.49 7.03
CA GLY A 185 31.47 -5.53 5.94
C GLY A 185 30.94 -4.15 6.34
N PHE A 186 31.53 -3.10 5.76
CA PHE A 186 31.15 -1.71 6.00
C PHE A 186 29.74 -1.46 5.49
N TRP A 187 29.49 -1.76 4.21
CA TRP A 187 28.20 -1.53 3.58
C TRP A 187 27.08 -2.35 4.20
N THR A 188 27.33 -3.59 4.62
CA THR A 188 26.33 -4.42 5.33
C THR A 188 25.95 -3.80 6.67
N THR A 189 26.94 -3.37 7.44
CA THR A 189 26.73 -2.76 8.76
C THR A 189 26.04 -1.40 8.60
N TYR A 190 26.50 -0.58 7.68
CA TYR A 190 25.89 0.70 7.31
C TYR A 190 24.42 0.51 6.92
N ASN A 191 24.12 -0.46 6.06
CA ASN A 191 22.75 -0.72 5.62
C ASN A 191 21.85 -1.18 6.77
N ARG A 192 22.36 -1.98 7.71
CA ARG A 192 21.58 -2.42 8.88
C ARG A 192 21.21 -1.27 9.81
N VAL A 193 22.04 -0.23 9.86
CA VAL A 193 21.84 0.91 10.75
C VAL A 193 21.06 2.04 10.06
N PHE A 194 21.41 2.35 8.82
CA PHE A 194 20.94 3.55 8.11
C PHE A 194 19.98 3.25 6.96
N ALA A 195 19.94 2.04 6.40
CA ALA A 195 19.03 1.72 5.29
C ALA A 195 17.69 1.15 5.76
N THR A 196 17.17 1.64 6.90
CA THR A 196 15.99 1.11 7.58
C THR A 196 14.84 2.11 7.57
N LEU A 197 13.60 1.61 7.73
CA LEU A 197 12.42 2.47 7.89
C LEU A 197 12.53 3.35 9.14
N GLU A 198 13.13 2.87 10.22
CA GLU A 198 13.35 3.66 11.44
C GLU A 198 14.26 4.85 11.18
N HIS A 199 15.35 4.65 10.43
CA HIS A 199 16.23 5.75 10.04
C HIS A 199 15.50 6.75 9.14
N LEU A 200 14.77 6.27 8.12
CA LEU A 200 13.93 7.11 7.28
C LEU A 200 12.95 7.95 8.14
N HIS A 201 12.29 7.34 9.12
CA HIS A 201 11.35 8.03 9.99
C HIS A 201 12.02 9.12 10.84
N SER A 202 13.19 8.82 11.41
CA SER A 202 13.98 9.79 12.17
C SER A 202 14.40 10.97 11.30
N GLU A 203 14.90 10.72 10.09
CA GLU A 203 15.28 11.77 9.14
C GLU A 203 14.07 12.59 8.69
N PHE A 204 12.96 11.93 8.37
CA PHE A 204 11.71 12.60 7.99
C PHE A 204 11.21 13.59 9.05
N ARG A 205 11.28 13.24 10.33
CA ARG A 205 10.86 14.14 11.43
C ARG A 205 11.82 15.32 11.64
N ARG A 206 13.09 15.18 11.26
CA ARG A 206 14.11 16.24 11.41
C ARG A 206 14.18 17.16 10.19
N SER A 207 13.91 16.60 9.02
CA SER A 207 13.94 17.30 7.75
C SER A 207 12.86 18.36 7.66
N THR A 208 13.17 19.48 7.01
CA THR A 208 12.21 20.53 6.65
C THR A 208 11.90 20.54 5.15
N ASP A 209 12.61 19.71 4.41
CA ASP A 209 12.51 19.51 2.98
C ASP A 209 11.96 18.10 2.66
N LEU A 210 11.52 17.94 1.42
CA LEU A 210 11.01 16.68 0.89
C LEU A 210 12.17 15.68 0.75
N LEU A 211 11.98 14.47 1.28
CA LEU A 211 12.96 13.40 1.15
C LEU A 211 12.66 12.56 -0.08
N LYS A 212 13.66 12.42 -0.97
CA LYS A 212 13.66 11.36 -1.99
C LYS A 212 14.16 10.08 -1.34
N VAL A 213 13.45 8.98 -1.56
CA VAL A 213 13.73 7.68 -0.95
C VAL A 213 13.97 6.67 -2.05
N ASP A 214 15.18 6.11 -2.07
CA ASP A 214 15.51 4.94 -2.89
C ASP A 214 15.29 3.70 -2.05
N TYR A 215 14.47 2.77 -2.55
CA TYR A 215 14.08 1.59 -1.79
C TYR A 215 14.26 0.31 -2.60
N VAL A 216 14.46 -0.78 -1.87
CA VAL A 216 14.51 -2.15 -2.39
C VAL A 216 13.73 -3.03 -1.43
N TYR A 217 12.76 -3.77 -1.95
CA TYR A 217 12.00 -4.76 -1.18
C TYR A 217 11.79 -6.03 -1.99
N ILE A 218 11.50 -7.13 -1.30
CA ILE A 218 11.17 -8.41 -1.90
C ILE A 218 9.68 -8.66 -1.74
N GLU A 219 9.03 -8.99 -2.85
CA GLU A 219 7.65 -9.44 -2.93
C GLU A 219 7.62 -10.82 -3.59
N GLY A 220 7.23 -11.84 -2.82
CA GLY A 220 7.35 -13.23 -3.23
C GLY A 220 8.80 -13.62 -3.52
N THR A 221 9.14 -13.81 -4.79
CA THR A 221 10.49 -14.14 -5.28
C THR A 221 11.15 -13.00 -6.05
N SER A 222 10.42 -11.92 -6.34
CA SER A 222 10.91 -10.79 -7.14
C SER A 222 11.49 -9.69 -6.24
N GLU A 223 12.66 -9.18 -6.61
CA GLU A 223 13.27 -8.00 -5.99
C GLU A 223 12.84 -6.77 -6.77
N ILE A 224 12.10 -5.89 -6.10
CA ILE A 224 11.59 -4.65 -6.70
C ILE A 224 12.36 -3.49 -6.10
N SER A 225 12.94 -2.68 -6.99
CA SER A 225 13.65 -1.45 -6.63
C SER A 225 12.96 -0.27 -7.28
N GLY A 226 13.06 0.90 -6.66
CA GLY A 226 12.52 2.12 -7.20
C GLY A 226 12.86 3.32 -6.33
N SER A 227 12.38 4.49 -6.76
CA SER A 227 12.57 5.73 -6.02
C SER A 227 11.25 6.48 -5.94
N GLY A 228 11.00 7.14 -4.82
CA GLY A 228 9.80 7.97 -4.63
C GLY A 228 10.00 9.02 -3.54
N TYR A 229 9.13 10.00 -3.48
CA TYR A 229 9.18 11.06 -2.47
C TYR A 229 8.42 10.64 -1.21
N CYS A 230 9.03 10.77 -0.04
CA CYS A 230 8.39 10.40 1.22
C CYS A 230 7.38 11.47 1.65
N ILE A 231 6.12 11.08 1.77
CA ILE A 231 5.02 11.97 2.20
C ILE A 231 4.64 11.68 3.65
N GLU A 232 4.66 10.42 4.06
CA GLU A 232 4.43 10.01 5.44
C GLU A 232 5.37 8.87 5.80
N SER A 233 5.90 8.90 7.03
CA SER A 233 6.77 7.86 7.55
C SER A 233 6.42 7.55 9.00
N SER A 234 6.48 6.26 9.35
CA SER A 234 6.48 5.73 10.71
C SER A 234 7.60 4.69 10.86
N LEU A 235 7.75 4.14 12.07
CA LEU A 235 8.75 3.10 12.35
C LEU A 235 8.59 1.82 11.49
N SER A 236 7.36 1.52 11.04
CA SER A 236 7.05 0.28 10.31
C SER A 236 6.39 0.50 8.93
N LYS A 237 6.01 1.73 8.60
CA LYS A 237 5.42 2.08 7.30
C LYS A 237 6.04 3.34 6.72
N ALA A 238 6.15 3.41 5.40
CA ALA A 238 6.42 4.64 4.67
C ALA A 238 5.52 4.74 3.44
N ALA A 239 4.85 5.87 3.28
CA ALA A 239 4.10 6.21 2.09
C ALA A 239 4.96 7.07 1.17
N LEU A 240 5.33 6.49 0.04
CA LEU A 240 6.15 7.12 -0.98
C LEU A 240 5.27 7.46 -2.18
N LEU A 241 5.53 8.61 -2.78
CA LEU A 241 4.89 9.05 -4.02
C LEU A 241 5.90 8.94 -5.16
N GLN A 242 5.68 8.00 -6.07
CA GLN A 242 6.52 7.81 -7.24
C GLN A 242 6.12 8.79 -8.33
N THR A 243 7.10 9.37 -9.01
CA THR A 243 6.85 10.06 -10.27
C THR A 243 6.71 9.03 -11.38
N PRO A 244 5.73 9.18 -12.29
CA PRO A 244 5.58 8.26 -13.42
C PRO A 244 6.89 8.18 -14.20
N SER A 245 7.40 6.97 -14.38
CA SER A 245 8.58 6.70 -15.20
C SER A 245 8.18 6.72 -16.67
N ALA A 246 8.93 7.44 -17.51
CA ALA A 246 8.68 7.61 -18.95
C ALA A 246 8.74 6.31 -19.79
N GLU A 247 8.91 5.14 -19.16
CA GLU A 247 9.01 3.83 -19.84
C GLU A 247 7.71 3.00 -19.77
N GLY A 248 6.64 3.52 -19.15
CA GLY A 248 5.34 2.86 -19.08
C GLY A 248 4.47 3.08 -20.33
N ARG A 249 4.43 2.12 -21.25
CA ARG A 249 3.43 2.08 -22.33
C ARG A 249 2.02 1.98 -21.76
N GLY A 250 1.33 3.11 -21.63
CA GLY A 250 -0.12 3.16 -21.45
C GLY A 250 -0.60 4.46 -20.83
N ARG A 251 -1.23 5.32 -21.65
CA ARG A 251 -1.97 6.55 -21.26
C ARG A 251 -1.45 7.22 -19.99
N GLU A 252 -0.28 7.82 -20.12
CA GLU A 252 0.27 8.77 -19.16
C GLU A 252 -0.75 9.89 -18.90
N ARG A 253 -1.31 9.92 -17.69
CA ARG A 253 -1.93 11.14 -17.15
C ARG A 253 -0.81 11.92 -16.49
N ALA A 254 -0.28 12.90 -17.23
CA ALA A 254 0.76 13.80 -16.73
C ALA A 254 0.29 14.45 -15.42
N GLY A 255 0.97 14.17 -14.31
CA GLY A 255 0.78 14.87 -13.03
C GLY A 255 0.32 14.02 -11.84
N VAL A 256 -0.23 12.82 -12.04
CA VAL A 256 -0.67 11.97 -10.92
C VAL A 256 0.41 10.95 -10.58
N GLY A 257 1.09 11.15 -9.45
CA GLY A 257 2.07 10.17 -8.94
C GLY A 257 1.41 8.91 -8.38
N GLU A 258 2.08 7.77 -8.51
CA GLU A 258 1.63 6.48 -7.97
C GLU A 258 2.08 6.29 -6.52
N TRP A 259 1.19 5.85 -5.64
CA TRP A 259 1.51 5.58 -4.25
C TRP A 259 2.20 4.24 -4.09
N ARG A 260 3.32 4.25 -3.37
CA ARG A 260 4.03 3.05 -2.94
C ARG A 260 4.08 3.01 -1.42
N LEU A 261 3.35 2.05 -0.86
CA LEU A 261 3.30 1.81 0.57
C LEU A 261 4.32 0.73 0.95
N LEU A 262 5.40 1.14 1.60
CA LEU A 262 6.37 0.22 2.18
C LEU A 262 5.92 -0.14 3.59
N GLU A 263 5.46 -1.37 3.80
CA GLU A 263 5.01 -1.85 5.12
C GLU A 263 5.80 -3.10 5.54
N SER A 264 6.55 -3.03 6.64
CA SER A 264 7.38 -4.16 7.10
C SER A 264 6.59 -5.42 7.44
N GLY A 265 5.30 -5.31 7.74
CA GLY A 265 4.42 -6.45 8.01
C GLY A 265 3.92 -7.18 6.75
N LYS A 266 3.93 -6.52 5.59
CA LYS A 266 3.44 -7.10 4.31
C LYS A 266 4.56 -7.53 3.38
N MET A 267 5.71 -6.87 3.44
CA MET A 267 6.83 -7.09 2.53
C MET A 267 8.17 -7.08 3.26
N ASN A 268 9.15 -7.78 2.70
CA ASN A 268 10.51 -7.79 3.24
C ASN A 268 11.32 -6.64 2.63
N ILE A 269 11.44 -5.55 3.37
CA ILE A 269 12.16 -4.35 2.96
C ILE A 269 13.66 -4.56 3.20
N LYS A 270 14.43 -4.60 2.11
CA LYS A 270 15.89 -4.79 2.18
C LYS A 270 16.62 -3.50 2.52
N LYS A 271 16.27 -2.40 1.86
CA LYS A 271 17.01 -1.13 1.92
C LYS A 271 16.08 0.06 1.68
N VAL A 272 16.29 1.13 2.43
CA VAL A 272 15.57 2.41 2.30
C VAL A 272 16.56 3.56 2.57
N TYR A 273 16.90 4.35 1.56
CA TYR A 273 17.87 5.44 1.68
C TYR A 273 17.18 6.80 1.47
N PRO A 274 17.09 7.64 2.52
CA PRO A 274 16.63 9.02 2.37
C PRO A 274 17.73 9.93 1.78
N THR A 275 17.34 10.79 0.86
CA THR A 275 18.17 11.86 0.28
C THR A 275 17.39 13.18 0.34
N HIS A 276 18.03 14.21 0.88
CA HIS A 276 17.48 15.57 0.92
C HIS A 276 17.39 16.18 -0.47
N THR A 277 16.23 16.73 -0.81
CA THR A 277 16.01 17.38 -2.12
C THR A 277 16.14 18.90 -2.05
N GLY A 278 16.04 19.48 -0.85
CA GLY A 278 15.95 20.92 -0.65
C GLY A 278 14.62 21.54 -1.09
N GLN A 279 13.67 20.74 -1.59
CA GLN A 279 12.33 21.20 -2.00
C GLN A 279 11.36 21.15 -0.82
N ARG A 280 10.35 22.03 -0.78
CA ARG A 280 9.32 21.97 0.26
C ARG A 280 8.19 21.03 -0.16
N LEU A 281 7.73 20.22 0.78
CA LEU A 281 6.51 19.43 0.63
C LEU A 281 5.29 20.34 0.82
N ASP A 282 4.47 20.49 -0.22
CA ASP A 282 3.21 21.25 -0.14
C ASP A 282 2.01 20.29 -0.12
N ILE A 283 1.32 20.25 1.03
CA ILE A 283 0.09 19.46 1.24
C ILE A 283 -1.05 20.44 1.45
N HIS A 284 -2.00 20.43 0.53
CA HIS A 284 -3.20 21.24 0.66
C HIS A 284 -4.28 20.49 1.42
N HIS A 285 -4.98 21.21 2.30
CA HIS A 285 -6.17 20.75 3.01
C HIS A 285 -7.37 21.56 2.52
N LEU A 286 -8.40 20.90 2.02
CA LEU A 286 -9.60 21.55 1.54
C LEU A 286 -10.83 20.89 2.14
N ASP A 287 -11.64 21.70 2.79
CA ASP A 287 -12.94 21.31 3.32
C ASP A 287 -14.04 21.78 2.37
N PHE A 288 -15.01 20.90 2.12
CA PHE A 288 -16.15 21.22 1.27
C PHE A 288 -17.46 20.90 1.98
N VAL A 289 -18.44 21.78 1.80
CA VAL A 289 -19.75 21.67 2.44
C VAL A 289 -20.81 21.95 1.40
N ASN A 290 -21.79 21.07 1.33
CA ASN A 290 -23.02 21.16 0.54
C ASN A 290 -22.77 21.30 -0.97
N ILE A 291 -21.75 20.62 -1.48
CA ILE A 291 -21.39 20.66 -2.91
C ILE A 291 -22.17 19.60 -3.71
N PRO A 292 -22.51 19.87 -4.98
CA PRO A 292 -23.10 18.88 -5.87
C PRO A 292 -22.05 17.85 -6.33
N MET A 293 -22.52 16.72 -6.84
CA MET A 293 -21.70 15.61 -7.34
C MET A 293 -20.65 16.03 -8.38
N ASP A 294 -21.07 16.81 -9.38
CA ASP A 294 -20.16 17.23 -10.46
C ASP A 294 -19.01 18.08 -9.94
N SER A 295 -19.30 18.99 -8.99
CA SER A 295 -18.27 19.79 -8.34
C SER A 295 -17.32 18.94 -7.51
N LEU A 296 -17.80 17.90 -6.81
CA LEU A 296 -16.93 16.97 -6.09
C LEU A 296 -16.01 16.22 -7.05
N ASN A 297 -16.55 15.64 -8.12
CA ASN A 297 -15.76 14.92 -9.12
C ASN A 297 -14.72 15.84 -9.80
N CYS A 298 -15.09 17.08 -10.14
CA CYS A 298 -14.15 18.08 -10.70
C CYS A 298 -13.08 18.49 -9.68
N LEU A 299 -13.44 18.62 -8.41
CA LEU A 299 -12.52 19.03 -7.35
C LEU A 299 -11.43 17.99 -7.09
N LEU A 300 -11.77 16.71 -7.24
CA LEU A 300 -10.84 15.57 -7.08
C LEU A 300 -10.06 15.25 -8.36
N PHE A 301 -10.50 15.77 -9.51
CA PHE A 301 -9.87 15.51 -10.79
C PHE A 301 -8.41 15.97 -10.81
N ASP A 302 -7.53 15.11 -11.31
CA ASP A 302 -6.09 15.36 -11.49
C ASP A 302 -5.31 15.70 -10.21
N LYS A 303 -5.82 15.28 -9.04
CA LYS A 303 -5.14 15.46 -7.76
C LYS A 303 -4.62 14.14 -7.21
N THR A 304 -3.37 14.14 -6.73
CA THR A 304 -2.83 13.02 -5.94
C THR A 304 -3.35 13.11 -4.52
N ILE A 305 -4.38 12.31 -4.22
CA ILE A 305 -5.11 12.35 -2.95
C ILE A 305 -4.37 11.53 -1.88
N LEU A 306 -3.98 12.21 -0.81
CA LEU A 306 -3.43 11.59 0.40
C LEU A 306 -4.55 11.01 1.28
N SER A 307 -5.63 11.75 1.49
CA SER A 307 -6.81 11.29 2.20
C SER A 307 -8.07 12.01 1.73
N LEU A 308 -9.18 11.28 1.66
CA LEU A 308 -10.48 11.79 1.27
C LEU A 308 -11.55 11.21 2.19
N GLU A 309 -12.30 12.08 2.85
CA GLU A 309 -13.45 11.73 3.67
C GLU A 309 -14.68 12.42 3.08
N VAL A 310 -15.70 11.64 2.70
CA VAL A 310 -16.91 12.12 2.04
C VAL A 310 -18.13 11.56 2.74
N ARG A 311 -19.09 12.43 3.05
CA ARG A 311 -20.42 12.09 3.56
C ARG A 311 -21.47 12.74 2.68
N ALA A 312 -22.61 12.08 2.53
CA ALA A 312 -23.72 12.61 1.76
C ALA A 312 -25.05 12.51 2.52
N ASN A 313 -26.02 13.32 2.11
CA ASN A 313 -27.38 13.28 2.65
C ASN A 313 -28.19 12.05 2.20
N HIS A 314 -27.83 11.42 1.07
CA HIS A 314 -28.46 10.21 0.53
C HIS A 314 -27.42 9.17 0.11
N PRO A 315 -27.77 7.88 0.01
CA PRO A 315 -26.88 6.87 -0.52
C PRO A 315 -26.44 7.18 -1.96
N PHE A 316 -25.16 6.97 -2.25
CA PHE A 316 -24.53 7.25 -3.53
C PHE A 316 -23.66 6.08 -3.96
N GLN A 317 -23.32 6.02 -5.25
CA GLN A 317 -22.39 5.03 -5.77
C GLN A 317 -20.98 5.58 -5.81
N VAL A 318 -20.02 4.75 -5.40
CA VAL A 318 -18.59 5.01 -5.54
C VAL A 318 -17.98 3.93 -6.40
N THR A 319 -17.17 4.36 -7.37
CA THR A 319 -16.37 3.48 -8.22
C THR A 319 -14.90 3.81 -8.02
N GLY A 320 -14.15 2.86 -7.45
CA GLY A 320 -12.70 2.93 -7.32
C GLY A 320 -11.98 2.39 -8.56
N GLN A 321 -10.65 2.40 -8.55
CA GLN A 321 -9.83 1.84 -9.63
C GLN A 321 -10.01 0.31 -9.65
N ASN A 322 -10.59 -0.21 -10.75
CA ASN A 322 -10.89 -1.64 -10.97
C ASN A 322 -11.90 -2.27 -9.99
N ASP A 323 -12.75 -1.46 -9.35
CA ASP A 323 -13.72 -1.94 -8.37
C ASP A 323 -15.16 -1.76 -8.89
N PHE A 324 -16.06 -2.69 -8.58
CA PHE A 324 -17.46 -2.57 -8.98
C PHE A 324 -18.13 -1.39 -8.23
N PRO A 325 -19.11 -0.69 -8.84
CA PRO A 325 -19.82 0.40 -8.17
C PRO A 325 -20.50 -0.11 -6.90
N LYS A 326 -20.16 0.49 -5.75
CA LYS A 326 -20.72 0.15 -4.44
C LYS A 326 -21.60 1.29 -3.94
N THR A 327 -22.81 0.98 -3.51
CA THR A 327 -23.70 1.96 -2.88
C THR A 327 -23.34 2.14 -1.41
N VAL A 328 -22.96 3.36 -1.04
CA VAL A 328 -22.51 3.73 0.31
C VAL A 328 -23.16 5.04 0.76
N THR A 329 -23.16 5.30 2.07
CA THR A 329 -23.61 6.57 2.67
C THR A 329 -22.45 7.52 3.01
N GLY A 330 -21.22 7.01 2.98
CA GLY A 330 -19.99 7.75 3.14
C GLY A 330 -18.80 6.95 2.61
N TYR A 331 -17.71 7.65 2.32
CA TYR A 331 -16.50 7.09 1.76
C TYR A 331 -15.28 7.68 2.46
N ASP A 332 -14.42 6.82 2.97
CA ASP A 332 -13.14 7.20 3.59
C ASP A 332 -12.02 6.45 2.84
N GLY A 333 -11.13 7.20 2.18
CA GLY A 333 -10.03 6.65 1.39
C GLY A 333 -8.69 7.31 1.74
N LYS A 334 -7.60 6.54 1.69
CA LYS A 334 -6.23 7.03 1.91
C LYS A 334 -5.29 6.51 0.83
N TYR A 335 -4.31 7.33 0.44
CA TYR A 335 -3.32 7.03 -0.60
C TYR A 335 -3.99 6.55 -1.90
N LEU A 336 -4.83 7.40 -2.49
CA LEU A 336 -5.61 7.03 -3.67
C LEU A 336 -4.82 7.39 -4.93
N ASP A 337 -4.42 6.37 -5.71
CA ASP A 337 -3.70 6.54 -6.98
C ASP A 337 -4.59 7.23 -8.02
N VAL A 338 -5.86 6.84 -8.08
CA VAL A 338 -6.87 7.46 -8.93
C VAL A 338 -8.03 7.92 -8.05
N PRO A 339 -8.48 9.19 -8.20
CA PRO A 339 -9.63 9.68 -7.45
C PRO A 339 -10.87 8.83 -7.77
N PRO A 340 -11.63 8.41 -6.75
CA PRO A 340 -12.85 7.64 -6.96
C PRO A 340 -13.90 8.49 -7.66
N PHE A 341 -14.69 7.85 -8.51
CA PHE A 341 -15.80 8.51 -9.19
C PHE A 341 -17.09 8.33 -8.38
N PHE A 342 -17.75 9.45 -8.08
CA PHE A 342 -19.01 9.48 -7.35
C PHE A 342 -20.17 9.61 -8.34
N ALA A 343 -21.15 8.71 -8.22
CA ALA A 343 -22.33 8.63 -9.07
C ALA A 343 -23.62 8.54 -8.25
N LEU A 344 -24.76 8.80 -8.89
CA LEU A 344 -26.05 8.62 -8.24
C LEU A 344 -26.23 7.12 -7.98
N SER A 345 -26.68 6.76 -6.79
CA SER A 345 -27.15 5.39 -6.61
C SER A 345 -28.36 5.21 -7.55
N PRO A 346 -28.43 4.11 -8.31
CA PRO A 346 -29.65 3.73 -9.01
C PRO A 346 -30.66 3.39 -7.93
N SER A 347 -31.35 4.40 -7.41
CA SER A 347 -32.55 4.18 -6.62
C SER A 347 -33.54 3.52 -7.57
N GLN A 348 -34.05 2.38 -7.11
CA GLN A 348 -35.29 1.72 -7.52
C GLN A 348 -36.05 2.58 -8.50
N GLY A 349 -36.18 2.09 -9.74
CA GLY A 349 -36.88 2.80 -10.80
C GLY A 349 -38.13 3.44 -10.25
N ILE A 350 -38.47 4.61 -10.78
CA ILE A 350 -39.76 5.28 -10.58
C ILE A 350 -40.83 4.27 -11.03
N TYR A 351 -41.14 3.29 -10.20
CA TYR A 351 -42.37 2.56 -10.27
C TYR A 351 -43.36 3.61 -9.83
N LEU A 352 -44.03 4.22 -10.81
CA LEU A 352 -45.39 4.64 -10.55
C LEU A 352 -46.07 3.38 -10.04
N ASP A 353 -46.18 3.25 -8.71
CA ASP A 353 -47.03 2.26 -8.07
C ASP A 353 -48.41 2.43 -8.73
N THR A 354 -48.67 1.56 -9.71
CA THR A 354 -49.91 1.57 -10.46
C THR A 354 -50.82 0.73 -9.61
N LEU A 355 -51.73 1.39 -8.91
CA LEU A 355 -52.60 0.73 -7.95
C LEU A 355 -53.49 -0.24 -8.71
N LEU A 356 -53.22 -1.55 -8.56
CA LEU A 356 -54.10 -2.59 -9.05
C LEU A 356 -55.30 -2.66 -8.10
N PRO A 357 -56.54 -2.50 -8.58
CA PRO A 357 -57.72 -2.62 -7.73
C PRO A 357 -57.81 -4.04 -7.14
N ASP A 358 -58.25 -4.13 -5.88
CA ASP A 358 -58.44 -5.40 -5.18
C ASP A 358 -59.72 -6.09 -5.68
N LEU A 359 -59.55 -7.10 -6.55
CA LEU A 359 -60.65 -7.83 -7.20
C LEU A 359 -60.97 -9.17 -6.51
N GLY A 360 -60.40 -9.45 -5.33
CA GLY A 360 -60.57 -10.74 -4.64
C GLY A 360 -62.01 -11.08 -4.20
N HIS A 361 -62.92 -10.10 -4.25
CA HIS A 361 -64.32 -10.24 -3.87
C HIS A 361 -65.22 -10.73 -5.02
N LEU A 362 -64.75 -10.69 -6.28
CA LEU A 362 -65.54 -11.08 -7.46
C LEU A 362 -66.05 -12.54 -7.43
N PRO A 363 -65.24 -13.56 -7.04
CA PRO A 363 -65.72 -14.94 -7.01
C PRO A 363 -66.85 -15.16 -5.99
N GLN A 364 -66.84 -14.41 -4.88
CA GLN A 364 -67.89 -14.48 -3.86
C GLN A 364 -69.21 -13.88 -4.37
N ILE A 365 -69.14 -12.77 -5.12
CA ILE A 365 -70.32 -12.17 -5.77
C ILE A 365 -70.89 -13.14 -6.81
N GLU A 366 -70.05 -13.76 -7.63
CA GLU A 366 -70.48 -14.73 -8.64
C GLU A 366 -71.23 -15.91 -8.00
N LEU A 367 -70.72 -16.45 -6.89
CA LEU A 367 -71.39 -17.51 -6.14
C LEU A 367 -72.78 -17.09 -5.62
N LEU A 368 -72.90 -15.88 -5.08
CA LEU A 368 -74.19 -15.36 -4.59
C LEU A 368 -75.17 -15.13 -5.74
N GLN A 369 -74.69 -14.65 -6.88
CA GLN A 369 -75.50 -14.49 -8.10
C GLN A 369 -76.01 -15.84 -8.64
N GLN A 370 -75.17 -16.87 -8.63
CA GLN A 370 -75.58 -18.23 -9.00
C GLN A 370 -76.67 -18.76 -8.07
N LYS A 371 -76.56 -18.55 -6.76
CA LYS A 371 -77.61 -18.92 -5.80
C LYS A 371 -78.94 -18.22 -6.09
N ILE A 372 -78.92 -16.91 -6.37
CA ILE A 372 -80.13 -16.17 -6.76
C ILE A 372 -80.72 -16.74 -8.06
N ALA A 373 -79.88 -17.10 -9.04
CA ALA A 373 -80.34 -17.66 -10.30
C ALA A 373 -81.02 -19.03 -10.12
N ILE A 374 -80.51 -19.88 -9.22
CA ILE A 374 -81.12 -21.17 -8.87
C ILE A 374 -82.49 -20.95 -8.23
N LEU A 375 -82.57 -20.11 -7.19
CA LEU A 375 -83.84 -19.82 -6.49
C LEU A 375 -84.91 -19.27 -7.45
N ARG A 376 -84.53 -18.39 -8.37
CA ARG A 376 -85.45 -17.86 -9.39
C ARG A 376 -85.95 -18.93 -10.36
N ARG A 377 -85.10 -19.90 -10.72
CA ARG A 377 -85.49 -21.02 -11.59
C ARG A 377 -86.46 -21.97 -10.88
N GLU A 378 -86.20 -22.26 -9.61
CA GLU A 378 -87.07 -23.09 -8.77
C GLU A 378 -88.45 -22.43 -8.62
N GLN A 379 -88.51 -21.13 -8.30
CA GLN A 379 -89.76 -20.39 -8.24
C GLN A 379 -90.53 -20.37 -9.56
N ALA A 380 -89.84 -20.16 -10.68
CA ALA A 380 -90.48 -20.18 -12.00
C ALA A 380 -91.04 -21.57 -12.35
N ALA A 381 -90.34 -22.64 -11.95
CA ALA A 381 -90.81 -24.01 -12.16
C ALA A 381 -92.02 -24.33 -11.29
N GLU A 382 -91.99 -23.94 -10.00
CA GLU A 382 -93.12 -24.12 -9.08
C GLU A 382 -94.35 -23.34 -9.54
N LEU A 383 -94.18 -22.08 -9.94
CA LEU A 383 -95.27 -21.26 -10.46
C LEU A 383 -95.89 -21.88 -11.72
N LYS A 384 -95.06 -22.35 -12.65
CA LYS A 384 -95.52 -23.03 -13.87
C LYS A 384 -96.29 -24.32 -13.56
N SER A 385 -95.84 -25.10 -12.57
CA SER A 385 -96.56 -26.30 -12.13
C SER A 385 -97.91 -25.96 -11.51
N TRP A 386 -97.98 -24.90 -10.70
CA TRP A 386 -99.22 -24.43 -10.09
C TRP A 386 -100.20 -23.87 -11.13
N GLU A 387 -99.74 -23.09 -12.10
CA GLU A 387 -100.55 -22.60 -13.21
C GLU A 387 -101.14 -23.75 -14.06
N ALA A 388 -100.35 -24.82 -14.28
CA ALA A 388 -100.84 -26.01 -14.95
C ALA A 388 -101.94 -26.72 -14.14
N THR A 389 -101.75 -26.86 -12.83
CA THR A 389 -102.77 -27.40 -11.90
C THR A 389 -104.05 -26.56 -11.91
N GLN A 390 -103.95 -25.23 -11.96
CA GLN A 390 -105.13 -24.34 -12.05
C GLN A 390 -105.88 -24.50 -13.38
N SER A 391 -105.14 -24.59 -14.49
CA SER A 391 -105.74 -24.84 -15.81
C SER A 391 -106.44 -26.20 -15.88
N GLU A 392 -105.84 -27.23 -15.29
CA GLU A 392 -106.40 -28.58 -15.19
C GLU A 392 -107.66 -28.61 -14.31
N THR A 393 -107.62 -27.93 -13.15
CA THR A 393 -108.81 -27.74 -12.29
C THR A 393 -109.94 -27.06 -13.04
N ALA A 394 -109.66 -26.00 -13.81
CA ALA A 394 -110.65 -25.31 -14.63
C ALA A 394 -111.21 -26.17 -15.78
N GLN A 395 -110.43 -27.12 -16.30
CA GLN A 395 -110.91 -28.11 -17.27
C GLN A 395 -111.84 -29.13 -16.61
N PHE A 396 -111.47 -29.67 -15.45
CA PHE A 396 -112.33 -30.58 -14.69
C PHE A 396 -113.63 -29.90 -14.24
N HIS A 397 -113.59 -28.62 -13.84
CA HIS A 397 -114.79 -27.86 -13.50
C HIS A 397 -115.73 -27.69 -14.70
N ARG A 398 -115.18 -27.46 -15.91
CA ARG A 398 -115.96 -27.44 -17.15
C ARG A 398 -116.58 -28.79 -17.48
N GLN A 399 -115.87 -29.90 -17.26
CA GLN A 399 -116.40 -31.25 -17.45
C GLN A 399 -117.48 -31.59 -16.42
N TYR A 400 -117.28 -31.22 -15.16
CA TYR A 400 -118.27 -31.40 -14.08
C TYR A 400 -119.61 -30.71 -14.39
N LEU A 401 -119.58 -29.53 -15.02
CA LEU A 401 -120.77 -28.80 -15.43
C LEU A 401 -121.47 -29.38 -16.68
N ALA A 402 -120.77 -30.18 -17.49
CA ALA A 402 -121.27 -30.73 -18.75
C ALA A 402 -121.80 -32.18 -18.65
N THR A 403 -121.53 -32.88 -17.54
CA THR A 403 -121.87 -34.30 -17.34
C THR A 403 -123.10 -34.48 -16.44
N ASP A 404 -124.10 -35.22 -16.93
CA ASP A 404 -125.33 -35.55 -16.19
C ASP A 404 -125.28 -36.91 -15.45
N ASP A 405 -124.20 -37.69 -15.60
CA ASP A 405 -123.98 -38.97 -14.91
C ASP A 405 -123.55 -38.76 -13.43
N PRO A 406 -124.32 -39.25 -12.44
CA PRO A 406 -124.03 -39.05 -11.02
C PRO A 406 -122.72 -39.69 -10.55
N LEU A 407 -122.26 -40.81 -11.14
CA LEU A 407 -121.04 -41.49 -10.70
C LEU A 407 -119.78 -40.70 -11.12
N GLN A 408 -119.73 -40.30 -12.40
CA GLN A 408 -118.65 -39.47 -12.94
C GLN A 408 -118.58 -38.10 -12.25
N ARG A 409 -119.75 -37.54 -11.88
CA ARG A 409 -119.82 -36.28 -11.16
C ARG A 409 -119.20 -36.35 -9.77
N GLN A 410 -119.30 -37.49 -9.08
CA GLN A 410 -118.68 -37.71 -7.78
C GLN A 410 -117.15 -37.87 -7.88
N GLU A 411 -116.65 -38.56 -8.91
CA GLU A 411 -115.22 -38.68 -9.20
C GLU A 411 -114.60 -37.32 -9.54
N LEU A 412 -115.23 -36.55 -10.44
CA LEU A 412 -114.79 -35.20 -10.81
C LEU A 412 -114.80 -34.26 -9.60
N HIS A 413 -115.82 -34.32 -8.74
CA HIS A 413 -115.86 -33.53 -7.52
C HIS A 413 -114.72 -33.86 -6.55
N THR A 414 -114.33 -35.13 -6.46
CA THR A 414 -113.22 -35.58 -5.61
C THR A 414 -111.88 -35.08 -6.16
N GLN A 415 -111.67 -35.20 -7.48
CA GLN A 415 -110.47 -34.71 -8.17
C GLN A 415 -110.32 -33.18 -8.08
N ILE A 416 -111.42 -32.43 -8.26
CA ILE A 416 -111.44 -30.96 -8.09
C ILE A 416 -111.03 -30.60 -6.67
N LYS A 417 -111.59 -31.27 -5.65
CA LYS A 417 -111.28 -31.00 -4.24
C LYS A 417 -109.82 -31.30 -3.90
N GLU A 418 -109.23 -32.32 -4.51
CA GLU A 418 -107.80 -32.64 -4.36
C GLU A 418 -106.90 -31.57 -5.01
N LEU A 419 -107.24 -31.09 -6.20
CA LEU A 419 -106.47 -30.06 -6.90
C LEU A 419 -106.62 -28.67 -6.24
N GLU A 420 -107.81 -28.34 -5.73
CA GLU A 420 -108.07 -27.10 -4.98
C GLU A 420 -107.33 -27.04 -3.63
N ALA A 421 -106.93 -28.19 -3.09
CA ALA A 421 -106.12 -28.25 -1.86
C ALA A 421 -104.67 -27.78 -2.08
N ILE A 422 -104.20 -27.70 -3.34
CA ILE A 422 -102.85 -27.25 -3.68
C ILE A 422 -102.77 -25.72 -3.56
N LYS A 423 -102.04 -25.26 -2.53
CA LYS A 423 -101.85 -23.84 -2.24
C LYS A 423 -100.90 -23.18 -3.25
N PRO A 424 -101.03 -21.85 -3.48
CA PRO A 424 -100.07 -21.12 -4.29
C PRO A 424 -98.66 -21.22 -3.70
N PRO A 425 -97.62 -21.28 -4.56
CA PRO A 425 -96.24 -21.33 -4.09
C PRO A 425 -95.93 -20.08 -3.25
N LYS A 426 -95.22 -20.28 -2.13
CA LYS A 426 -94.78 -19.16 -1.28
C LYS A 426 -93.66 -18.41 -2.01
N SER A 427 -93.71 -17.08 -1.98
CA SER A 427 -92.65 -16.26 -2.55
C SER A 427 -91.45 -16.20 -1.59
N ASP A 428 -90.29 -16.71 -2.00
CA ASP A 428 -89.01 -16.48 -1.30
C ASP A 428 -88.38 -15.12 -1.62
N HIS A 429 -89.21 -14.10 -1.87
CA HIS A 429 -88.74 -12.73 -2.13
C HIS A 429 -87.76 -12.24 -1.05
N THR A 430 -87.97 -12.64 0.20
CA THR A 430 -87.12 -12.29 1.34
C THR A 430 -85.70 -12.85 1.22
N GLN A 431 -85.54 -14.09 0.77
CA GLN A 431 -84.22 -14.73 0.64
C GLN A 431 -83.43 -14.14 -0.53
N ILE A 432 -84.08 -13.88 -1.66
CA ILE A 432 -83.44 -13.24 -2.81
C ILE A 432 -82.99 -11.82 -2.45
N GLU A 433 -83.83 -11.07 -1.74
CA GLU A 433 -83.51 -9.71 -1.28
C GLU A 433 -82.35 -9.70 -0.27
N GLU A 434 -82.30 -10.68 0.63
CA GLU A 434 -81.19 -10.85 1.56
C GLU A 434 -79.87 -11.13 0.84
N LEU A 435 -79.86 -12.04 -0.13
CA LEU A 435 -78.66 -12.33 -0.95
C LEU A 435 -78.22 -11.10 -1.76
N GLN A 436 -79.16 -10.32 -2.30
CA GLN A 436 -78.86 -9.06 -2.98
C GLN A 436 -78.28 -8.01 -2.02
N ASN A 437 -78.77 -7.94 -0.78
CA ASN A 437 -78.20 -7.08 0.26
C ASN A 437 -76.77 -7.48 0.61
N GLN A 438 -76.47 -8.77 0.67
CA GLN A 438 -75.11 -9.26 0.91
C GLN A 438 -74.15 -8.85 -0.22
N ILE A 439 -74.56 -8.97 -1.49
CA ILE A 439 -73.76 -8.49 -2.64
C ILE A 439 -73.48 -7.00 -2.52
N ARG A 440 -74.51 -6.18 -2.28
CA ARG A 440 -74.36 -4.72 -2.12
C ARG A 440 -73.39 -4.34 -1.00
N LYS A 441 -73.40 -5.08 0.11
CA LYS A 441 -72.48 -4.86 1.23
C LYS A 441 -71.03 -5.16 0.83
N ILE A 442 -70.78 -6.28 0.16
CA ILE A 442 -69.45 -6.69 -0.29
C ILE A 442 -68.87 -5.67 -1.28
N GLU A 443 -69.66 -5.22 -2.25
CA GLU A 443 -69.24 -4.20 -3.22
C GLU A 443 -68.87 -2.88 -2.54
N LYS A 444 -69.66 -2.43 -1.56
CA LYS A 444 -69.40 -1.21 -0.80
C LYS A 444 -68.12 -1.30 0.02
N GLU A 445 -67.88 -2.44 0.69
CA GLU A 445 -66.67 -2.67 1.47
C GLU A 445 -65.41 -2.72 0.57
N ALA A 446 -65.51 -3.34 -0.60
CA ALA A 446 -64.41 -3.38 -1.57
C ALA A 446 -64.08 -1.98 -2.13
N ALA A 447 -65.10 -1.18 -2.44
CA ALA A 447 -64.93 0.21 -2.89
C ALA A 447 -64.20 1.06 -1.84
N LEU A 448 -64.64 1.02 -0.59
CA LEU A 448 -64.01 1.74 0.52
C LEU A 448 -62.55 1.31 0.74
N ARG A 449 -62.26 0.01 0.62
CA ARG A 449 -60.89 -0.51 0.76
C ARG A 449 -59.97 -0.02 -0.36
N ASN A 450 -60.46 0.00 -1.60
CA ASN A 450 -59.69 0.50 -2.75
C ASN A 450 -59.45 2.02 -2.66
N GLU A 451 -60.45 2.77 -2.22
CA GLU A 451 -60.33 4.22 -1.97
C GLU A 451 -59.31 4.53 -0.87
N ALA A 452 -59.35 3.81 0.26
CA ALA A 452 -58.37 3.97 1.33
C ALA A 452 -56.93 3.67 0.88
N LYS A 453 -56.74 2.62 0.06
CA LYS A 453 -55.43 2.31 -0.55
C LYS A 453 -54.96 3.45 -1.47
N HIS A 454 -55.88 4.04 -2.24
CA HIS A 454 -55.57 5.17 -3.13
C HIS A 454 -55.14 6.41 -2.35
N GLN A 455 -55.91 6.79 -1.31
CA GLN A 455 -55.57 7.92 -0.45
C GLN A 455 -54.24 7.73 0.29
N ALA A 456 -53.96 6.52 0.78
CA ALA A 456 -52.68 6.20 1.41
C ALA A 456 -51.48 6.34 0.43
N LEU A 457 -51.68 5.94 -0.83
CA LEU A 457 -50.66 6.09 -1.87
C LEU A 457 -50.44 7.57 -2.24
N GLU A 458 -51.50 8.36 -2.35
CA GLU A 458 -51.39 9.80 -2.59
C GLU A 458 -50.65 10.52 -1.45
N LEU A 459 -50.92 10.14 -0.20
CA LEU A 459 -50.25 10.70 0.97
C LEU A 459 -48.75 10.39 0.94
N LYS A 460 -48.37 9.16 0.58
CA LYS A 460 -46.97 8.77 0.33
C LYS A 460 -46.32 9.58 -0.79
N ARG A 461 -47.05 9.82 -1.90
CA ARG A 461 -46.54 10.65 -3.02
C ARG A 461 -46.33 12.10 -2.60
N ARG A 462 -47.23 12.68 -1.81
CA ARG A 462 -47.09 14.05 -1.26
C ARG A 462 -45.93 14.18 -0.27
N GLN A 463 -45.68 13.15 0.55
CA GLN A 463 -44.53 13.11 1.45
C GLN A 463 -43.21 12.93 0.69
N GLY A 464 -43.17 12.09 -0.34
CA GLY A 464 -41.97 11.87 -1.17
C GLY A 464 -41.60 13.07 -2.07
N THR A 465 -42.56 13.90 -2.45
CA THR A 465 -42.31 15.12 -3.26
C THR A 465 -41.70 16.28 -2.46
N GLY A 466 -41.80 16.26 -1.12
CA GLY A 466 -41.13 17.24 -0.24
C GLY A 466 -39.62 17.02 -0.05
N GLN A 467 -39.07 15.91 -0.56
CA GLN A 467 -37.67 15.48 -0.39
C GLN A 467 -36.82 15.65 -1.67
N MET A 468 -37.09 16.66 -2.52
CA MET A 468 -36.14 17.03 -3.60
C MET A 468 -34.99 17.93 -3.08
N GLN A 469 -34.31 17.53 -2.01
CA GLN A 469 -32.93 17.99 -1.86
C GLN A 469 -32.07 17.09 -2.73
N GLY A 470 -31.47 17.64 -3.78
CA GLY A 470 -30.51 16.90 -4.60
C GLY A 470 -29.41 16.28 -3.74
N LEU A 471 -28.71 15.26 -4.26
CA LEU A 471 -27.58 14.67 -3.55
C LEU A 471 -26.49 15.72 -3.29
N ARG A 472 -26.15 15.92 -2.02
CA ARG A 472 -25.17 16.92 -1.55
C ARG A 472 -24.09 16.24 -0.72
N PHE A 473 -22.86 16.70 -0.90
CA PHE A 473 -21.68 16.14 -0.28
C PHE A 473 -21.02 17.13 0.68
N ASN A 474 -20.55 16.60 1.81
CA ASN A 474 -19.74 17.27 2.81
C ASN A 474 -18.49 16.42 3.06
N GLY A 475 -17.36 17.05 3.34
CA GLY A 475 -16.14 16.29 3.56
C GLY A 475 -14.86 17.11 3.54
N THR A 476 -13.75 16.39 3.60
CA THR A 476 -12.40 16.95 3.61
C THR A 476 -11.54 16.18 2.61
N VAL A 477 -10.66 16.89 1.92
CA VAL A 477 -9.65 16.28 1.03
C VAL A 477 -8.28 16.86 1.33
N ARG A 478 -7.30 15.96 1.45
CA ARG A 478 -5.88 16.28 1.53
C ARG A 478 -5.20 15.75 0.29
N TYR A 479 -4.51 16.61 -0.44
CA TYR A 479 -3.79 16.22 -1.65
C TYR A 479 -2.40 16.86 -1.68
N VAL A 480 -1.47 16.18 -2.34
CA VAL A 480 -0.09 16.62 -2.49
C VAL A 480 0.03 17.36 -3.81
N ASN A 481 0.70 18.52 -3.80
CA ASN A 481 1.09 19.21 -5.01
C ASN A 481 2.61 19.12 -5.17
N LEU A 482 3.07 18.15 -5.95
CA LEU A 482 4.49 18.05 -6.28
C LEU A 482 4.79 19.03 -7.42
N VAL A 483 5.39 20.17 -7.10
CA VAL A 483 6.03 21.02 -8.11
C VAL A 483 7.28 20.28 -8.57
N ILE A 484 7.12 19.38 -9.55
CA ILE A 484 8.24 18.74 -10.23
C ILE A 484 8.94 19.87 -10.99
N PRO A 485 10.21 20.23 -10.65
CA PRO A 485 10.95 21.10 -11.54
C PRO A 485 11.05 20.34 -12.85
N GLU A 486 10.53 20.91 -13.93
CA GLU A 486 10.85 20.45 -15.28
C GLU A 486 12.37 20.35 -15.36
N GLY A 487 12.90 19.13 -15.26
CA GLY A 487 14.29 18.88 -15.53
C GLY A 487 14.51 19.33 -16.96
N ASN A 488 15.43 20.30 -17.14
CA ASN A 488 15.91 20.78 -18.43
C ASN A 488 15.87 19.66 -19.48
N LEU A 489 14.83 19.66 -20.32
CA LEU A 489 14.69 18.81 -21.52
C LEU A 489 15.66 19.26 -22.64
N ASN A 490 16.75 19.92 -22.28
CA ASN A 490 17.84 20.32 -23.15
C ASN A 490 19.14 19.75 -22.61
N ARG A 491 19.42 18.48 -22.94
CA ARG A 491 20.78 17.99 -23.20
C ARG A 491 20.78 16.69 -23.99
#